data_AF-A0A1Q5RIH3-F1
#
_entry.id   AF-A0A1Q5RIH3-F1
#
_cell.length_a   1.000
_cell.length_b   1.000
_cell.length_c   1.000
_cell.angle_alpha   90.00
_cell.angle_beta   90.00
_cell.angle_gamma   90.00
#
_symmetry.space_group_name_H-M   'P 1'
#
loop_
_entity.id
_entity.type
_entity.pdbx_description
1 polymer ?
#
loop_
_entity_poly.entity_id
_entity_poly.type
_entity_poly.pdbx_seq_one_letter_code
_entity_poly.pdbx_strand_id
1 'polypeptide(L)'
;MNEETKKTSDAYIAKLKDARKSPAVLKTKLAILRSKLPNCLVFAFEGDADKAVYFQWVRRIRPDLSYEPFPCDGKKQVFLFREMLRRDLTGLASRVHFFIDRDFDDLAGHEENAKARTLALIFQAREKEF
;
A
#
# COMPACT_ATOMS: atom_id res chain seq x y z
N MET A 1 -10.94 -23.12 -33.72
CA MET A 1 -10.37 -22.01 -32.93
C MET A 1 -9.03 -22.50 -32.41
N ASN A 2 -7.92 -22.01 -32.96
CA ASN A 2 -6.61 -22.65 -32.81
C ASN A 2 -5.99 -22.38 -31.43
N GLU A 3 -5.28 -23.37 -30.91
CA GLU A 3 -4.66 -23.36 -29.58
C GLU A 3 -3.56 -22.29 -29.45
N GLU A 4 -2.87 -21.97 -30.55
CA GLU A 4 -1.89 -20.87 -30.63
C GLU A 4 -2.51 -19.48 -30.47
N THR A 5 -3.69 -19.22 -31.06
CA THR A 5 -4.34 -17.89 -30.96
C THR A 5 -4.84 -17.62 -29.55
N LYS A 6 -5.25 -18.68 -28.83
CA LYS A 6 -5.62 -18.59 -27.41
C LYS A 6 -4.42 -18.26 -26.53
N LYS A 7 -3.28 -18.92 -26.74
CA LYS A 7 -2.04 -18.71 -25.97
C LYS A 7 -1.47 -17.29 -26.14
N THR A 8 -1.51 -16.72 -27.34
CA THR A 8 -1.07 -15.34 -27.59
C THR A 8 -2.01 -14.31 -26.96
N SER A 9 -3.32 -14.57 -27.00
CA SER A 9 -4.31 -13.72 -26.32
C SER A 9 -4.08 -13.67 -24.81
N ASP A 10 -3.87 -14.84 -24.18
CA ASP A 10 -3.62 -14.94 -22.73
C ASP A 10 -2.34 -14.20 -22.32
N ALA A 11 -1.26 -14.32 -23.11
CA ALA A 11 -0.01 -13.61 -22.87
C ALA A 11 -0.16 -12.07 -23.00
N TYR A 12 -0.94 -11.61 -23.98
CA TYR A 12 -1.24 -10.20 -24.17
C TYR A 12 -2.07 -9.63 -23.01
N ILE A 13 -3.11 -10.36 -22.58
CA ILE A 13 -3.94 -9.98 -21.42
C ILE A 13 -3.10 -9.96 -20.14
N ALA A 14 -2.19 -10.92 -19.94
CA ALA A 14 -1.28 -10.94 -18.81
C ALA A 14 -0.38 -9.68 -18.78
N LYS A 15 0.18 -9.29 -19.93
CA LYS A 15 0.99 -8.07 -20.05
C LYS A 15 0.20 -6.81 -19.71
N LEU A 16 -1.06 -6.71 -20.15
CA LEU A 16 -1.94 -5.59 -19.78
C LEU A 16 -2.28 -5.58 -18.29
N LYS A 17 -2.50 -6.76 -17.68
CA LYS A 17 -2.72 -6.88 -16.23
C LYS A 17 -1.49 -6.42 -15.43
N ASP A 18 -0.29 -6.75 -15.88
CA ASP A 18 0.94 -6.33 -15.20
C ASP A 18 1.23 -4.84 -15.36
N ALA A 19 0.93 -4.24 -16.51
CA ALA A 19 1.04 -2.80 -16.70
C ALA A 19 0.16 -2.00 -15.72
N ARG A 20 -1.02 -2.53 -15.35
CA ARG A 20 -1.92 -1.95 -14.35
C ARG A 20 -1.35 -1.94 -12.92
N LYS A 21 -0.39 -2.81 -12.64
CA LYS A 21 0.29 -2.89 -11.34
C LYS A 21 1.45 -1.90 -11.21
N SER A 22 1.73 -1.10 -12.24
CA SER A 22 2.86 -0.18 -12.20
C SER A 22 2.68 0.90 -11.11
N PRO A 23 3.77 1.35 -10.46
CA PRO A 23 3.69 2.38 -9.42
C PRO A 23 3.12 3.70 -9.94
N ALA A 24 3.29 3.99 -11.24
CA ALA A 24 2.67 5.14 -11.88
C ALA A 24 1.14 5.08 -11.85
N VAL A 25 0.55 3.90 -12.10
CA VAL A 25 -0.91 3.69 -12.00
C VAL A 25 -1.37 3.87 -10.56
N LEU A 26 -0.62 3.37 -9.57
CA LEU A 26 -0.90 3.59 -8.15
C LEU A 26 -0.87 5.08 -7.79
N LYS A 27 0.12 5.83 -8.29
CA LYS A 27 0.20 7.29 -8.10
C LYS A 27 -1.00 8.02 -8.71
N THR A 28 -1.40 7.66 -9.93
CA THR A 28 -2.59 8.23 -10.57
C THR A 28 -3.86 7.91 -9.78
N LYS A 29 -4.02 6.67 -9.31
CA LYS A 29 -5.15 6.27 -8.45
C LYS A 29 -5.19 7.10 -7.16
N LEU A 30 -4.04 7.32 -6.51
CA LEU A 30 -3.95 8.15 -5.31
C LEU A 30 -4.28 9.63 -5.60
N ALA A 31 -3.81 10.17 -6.72
CA ALA A 31 -4.16 11.53 -7.15
C ALA A 31 -5.67 11.70 -7.36
N ILE A 32 -6.33 10.72 -8.00
CA ILE A 32 -7.78 10.71 -8.16
C ILE A 32 -8.49 10.63 -6.80
N LEU A 33 -8.01 9.77 -5.89
CA LEU A 33 -8.56 9.66 -4.55
C LEU A 33 -8.46 11.00 -3.80
N ARG A 34 -7.29 11.65 -3.86
CA ARG A 34 -7.04 12.96 -3.24
C ARG A 34 -7.88 14.07 -3.85
N SER A 35 -8.14 14.04 -5.16
CA SER A 35 -9.03 15.01 -5.80
C SER A 35 -10.46 14.94 -5.25
N LYS A 36 -10.92 13.74 -4.84
CA LYS A 36 -12.25 13.55 -4.22
C LYS A 36 -12.24 13.77 -2.71
N LEU A 37 -11.15 13.36 -2.05
CA LEU A 37 -10.99 13.33 -0.61
C LEU A 37 -9.61 13.94 -0.22
N PRO A 38 -9.45 15.27 -0.26
CA PRO A 38 -8.15 15.92 -0.15
C PRO A 38 -7.44 15.63 1.17
N ASN A 39 -8.20 15.57 2.27
CA ASN A 39 -7.66 15.43 3.62
C ASN A 39 -7.88 14.04 4.24
N CYS A 40 -8.30 13.03 3.47
CA CYS A 40 -8.51 11.70 4.04
C CYS A 40 -7.19 11.05 4.50
N LEU A 41 -7.27 10.21 5.52
CA LEU A 41 -6.18 9.32 5.89
C LEU A 41 -6.18 8.16 4.89
N VAL A 42 -5.01 7.79 4.35
CA VAL A 42 -4.90 6.68 3.39
C VAL A 42 -4.01 5.60 3.97
N PHE A 43 -4.49 4.37 4.02
CA PHE A 43 -3.72 3.21 4.46
C PHE A 43 -3.39 2.34 3.24
N ALA A 44 -2.11 2.33 2.88
CA ALA A 44 -1.57 1.53 1.79
C ALA A 44 -1.17 0.15 2.29
N PHE A 45 -1.73 -0.89 1.68
CA PHE A 45 -1.53 -2.30 2.04
C PHE A 45 -0.83 -3.05 0.90
N GLU A 46 -0.19 -4.18 1.17
CA GLU A 46 0.41 -4.99 0.11
C GLU A 46 -0.68 -5.52 -0.83
N GLY A 47 -1.76 -6.08 -0.28
CA GLY A 47 -2.86 -6.63 -1.06
C GLY A 47 -4.25 -6.47 -0.44
N ASP A 48 -5.25 -6.99 -1.15
CA ASP A 48 -6.65 -6.98 -0.70
C ASP A 48 -6.89 -7.85 0.54
N ALA A 49 -6.09 -8.90 0.74
CA ALA A 49 -6.18 -9.77 1.91
C ALA A 49 -5.85 -8.99 3.21
N ASP A 50 -4.77 -8.23 3.20
CA ASP A 50 -4.31 -7.47 4.37
C ASP A 50 -5.33 -6.41 4.76
N LYS A 51 -5.93 -5.73 3.76
CA LYS A 51 -6.98 -4.74 3.96
C LYS A 51 -8.10 -5.26 4.87
N ALA A 52 -8.54 -6.51 4.68
CA ALA A 52 -9.62 -7.08 5.47
C ALA A 52 -9.22 -7.31 6.94
N VAL A 53 -8.01 -7.83 7.16
CA VAL A 53 -7.47 -8.08 8.50
C VAL A 53 -7.26 -6.76 9.25
N TYR A 54 -6.56 -5.80 8.63
CA TYR A 54 -6.31 -4.50 9.22
C TYR A 54 -7.60 -3.71 9.46
N PHE A 55 -8.61 -3.84 8.59
CA PHE A 55 -9.90 -3.20 8.82
C PHE A 55 -10.54 -3.66 10.13
N GLN A 56 -10.56 -4.97 10.40
CA GLN A 56 -11.11 -5.50 11.65
C GLN A 56 -10.32 -5.00 12.87
N TRP A 57 -8.99 -4.98 12.78
CA TRP A 57 -8.14 -4.53 13.88
C TRP A 57 -8.29 -3.04 14.16
N VAL A 58 -8.23 -2.20 13.11
CA VAL A 58 -8.39 -0.75 13.25
C VAL A 58 -9.77 -0.42 13.81
N ARG A 59 -10.83 -1.07 13.33
CA ARG A 59 -12.20 -0.87 13.84
C ARG A 59 -12.33 -1.20 15.33
N ARG A 60 -11.65 -2.25 15.82
CA ARG A 60 -11.69 -2.63 17.24
C ARG A 60 -10.98 -1.63 18.13
N ILE A 61 -9.89 -1.03 17.66
CA ILE A 61 -9.03 -0.15 18.45
C ILE A 61 -9.51 1.31 18.37
N ARG A 62 -9.90 1.75 17.17
CA ARG A 62 -10.31 3.12 16.87
C ARG A 62 -11.51 3.09 15.90
N PRO A 63 -12.73 2.79 16.39
CA PRO A 63 -13.91 2.69 15.55
C PRO A 63 -14.24 4.00 14.81
N ASP A 64 -13.87 5.15 15.38
CA ASP A 64 -14.13 6.48 14.80
C ASP A 64 -13.05 6.93 13.80
N LEU A 65 -12.01 6.14 13.59
CA LEU A 65 -10.95 6.49 12.64
C LEU A 65 -11.45 6.30 11.19
N SER A 66 -11.69 7.42 10.50
CA SER A 66 -11.97 7.41 9.08
C SER A 66 -10.68 7.35 8.26
N TYR A 67 -10.59 6.37 7.37
CA TYR A 67 -9.48 6.20 6.44
C TYR A 67 -9.94 5.48 5.17
N GLU A 68 -9.18 5.69 4.09
CA GLU A 68 -9.37 5.02 2.80
C GLU A 68 -8.33 3.91 2.63
N PRO A 69 -8.75 2.64 2.45
CA PRO A 69 -7.84 1.54 2.19
C PRO A 69 -7.34 1.56 0.74
N PHE A 70 -6.05 1.35 0.56
CA PHE A 70 -5.36 1.45 -0.72
C PHE A 70 -4.46 0.22 -0.97
N PRO A 71 -5.00 -0.88 -1.53
CA PRO A 71 -4.22 -2.06 -1.84
C PRO A 71 -3.27 -1.80 -3.04
N CYS A 72 -2.03 -2.27 -2.94
CA CYS A 72 -0.97 -1.96 -3.90
C CYS A 72 -0.58 -3.13 -4.83
N ASP A 73 -1.34 -4.22 -4.86
CA ASP A 73 -1.10 -5.39 -5.74
C ASP A 73 0.27 -6.10 -5.51
N GLY A 74 0.76 -6.08 -4.27
CA GLY A 74 1.87 -6.87 -3.76
C GLY A 74 3.00 -6.06 -3.13
N LYS A 75 3.84 -6.75 -2.34
CA LYS A 75 4.99 -6.18 -1.62
C LYS A 75 5.92 -5.33 -2.49
N LYS A 76 6.35 -5.87 -3.64
CA LYS A 76 7.23 -5.12 -4.55
C LYS A 76 6.62 -3.78 -4.99
N GLN A 77 5.32 -3.76 -5.26
CA GLN A 77 4.64 -2.55 -5.72
C GLN A 77 4.44 -1.55 -4.59
N VAL A 78 4.11 -2.00 -3.37
CA VAL A 78 3.99 -1.10 -2.22
C VAL A 78 5.31 -0.39 -1.92
N PHE A 79 6.44 -1.09 -2.03
CA PHE A 79 7.78 -0.50 -1.87
C PHE A 79 8.12 0.51 -2.96
N LEU A 80 7.95 0.14 -4.24
CA LEU A 80 8.22 1.04 -5.36
C LEU A 80 7.30 2.28 -5.30
N PHE A 81 6.05 2.09 -4.89
CA PHE A 81 5.10 3.18 -4.70
C PHE A 81 5.51 4.11 -3.56
N ARG A 82 5.93 3.56 -2.41
CA ARG A 82 6.47 4.33 -1.29
C ARG A 82 7.68 5.16 -1.69
N GLU A 83 8.64 4.58 -2.40
CA GLU A 83 9.81 5.30 -2.89
C GLU A 83 9.46 6.39 -3.91
N MET A 84 8.50 6.11 -4.81
CA MET A 84 7.98 7.09 -5.76
C MET A 84 7.31 8.28 -5.06
N LEU A 85 6.50 8.05 -4.02
CA LEU A 85 5.87 9.11 -3.24
C LEU A 85 6.87 9.89 -2.38
N ARG A 86 7.92 9.23 -1.87
CA ARG A 86 8.98 9.90 -1.10
C ARG A 86 9.72 10.95 -1.93
N ARG A 87 9.90 10.68 -3.22
CA ARG A 87 10.57 11.59 -4.18
C ARG A 87 9.62 12.63 -4.76
N ASP A 88 8.33 12.52 -4.49
CA ASP A 88 7.31 13.39 -5.06
C ASP A 88 7.21 14.72 -4.31
N LEU A 89 7.35 15.83 -5.04
CA LEU A 89 7.29 17.18 -4.48
C LEU A 89 5.87 17.76 -4.43
N THR A 90 4.86 17.04 -4.93
CA THR A 90 3.46 17.53 -4.99
C THR A 90 2.73 17.37 -3.66
N GLY A 91 3.37 16.75 -2.66
CA GLY A 91 2.77 16.50 -1.35
C GLY A 91 1.79 15.33 -1.34
N LEU A 92 1.75 14.52 -2.41
CA LEU A 92 0.80 13.41 -2.53
C LEU A 92 0.98 12.33 -1.43
N ALA A 93 2.20 12.23 -0.88
CA ALA A 93 2.54 11.36 0.25
C ALA A 93 1.89 11.79 1.57
N SER A 94 1.33 13.00 1.66
CA SER A 94 0.72 13.51 2.89
C SER A 94 -0.38 12.58 3.37
N ARG A 95 -0.36 12.24 4.67
CA ARG A 95 -1.35 11.37 5.33
C ARG A 95 -1.53 10.00 4.67
N VAL A 96 -0.48 9.47 4.05
CA VAL A 96 -0.42 8.08 3.58
C VAL A 96 0.44 7.27 4.55
N HIS A 97 -0.11 6.17 5.07
CA HIS A 97 0.59 5.24 5.94
C HIS A 97 0.69 3.88 5.26
N PHE A 98 1.88 3.28 5.31
CA PHE A 98 2.17 2.01 4.64
C PHE A 98 2.22 0.87 5.67
N PHE A 99 1.49 -0.20 5.38
CA PHE A 99 1.48 -1.44 6.14
C PHE A 99 2.15 -2.50 5.27
N ILE A 100 3.36 -2.89 5.68
CA ILE A 100 4.25 -3.78 4.94
C ILE A 100 4.81 -4.77 5.96
N ASP A 101 4.76 -6.06 5.66
CA ASP A 101 5.30 -7.10 6.54
C ASP A 101 6.83 -7.01 6.57
N ARG A 102 7.42 -7.17 7.76
CA ARG A 102 8.87 -7.01 7.99
C ARG A 102 9.72 -8.14 7.39
N ASP A 103 9.09 -9.18 6.89
CA ASP A 103 9.68 -10.49 6.63
C ASP A 103 10.66 -10.52 5.43
N PHE A 104 11.15 -9.37 4.96
CA PHE A 104 12.00 -9.28 3.76
C PHE A 104 13.06 -8.17 3.80
N ASP A 105 13.64 -7.86 4.97
CA ASP A 105 14.79 -6.94 5.04
C ASP A 105 16.17 -7.65 5.03
N ASP A 106 16.23 -8.98 5.06
CA ASP A 106 17.54 -9.67 5.08
C ASP A 106 18.27 -9.72 3.72
N LEU A 107 17.67 -9.25 2.61
CA LEU A 107 18.32 -9.33 1.27
C LEU A 107 18.22 -8.09 0.37
N ALA A 108 17.71 -6.93 0.82
CA ALA A 108 17.47 -5.80 -0.10
C ALA A 108 17.96 -4.40 0.33
N GLY A 109 18.79 -4.27 1.38
CA GLY A 109 19.71 -3.12 1.53
C GLY A 109 19.08 -1.70 1.53
N HIS A 110 17.86 -1.53 2.04
CA HIS A 110 17.27 -0.20 2.20
C HIS A 110 17.40 0.29 3.64
N GLU A 111 18.10 1.41 3.86
CA GLU A 111 18.36 1.99 5.17
C GLU A 111 17.10 2.24 5.99
N GLU A 112 17.11 1.77 7.24
CA GLU A 112 16.10 2.02 8.26
C GLU A 112 15.94 3.54 8.47
N ASN A 113 14.85 4.11 7.97
CA ASN A 113 14.49 5.47 8.34
C ASN A 113 13.85 5.45 9.73
N ALA A 114 14.62 5.84 10.75
CA ALA A 114 14.35 5.78 12.19
C ALA A 114 13.11 6.58 12.69
N LYS A 115 12.15 6.94 11.84
CA LYS A 115 10.91 7.64 12.19
C LYS A 115 9.66 6.75 12.23
N ALA A 116 9.76 5.47 11.89
CA ALA A 116 8.68 4.49 12.09
C ALA A 116 8.50 4.06 13.56
N ARG A 117 9.41 4.46 14.47
CA ARG A 117 9.35 4.11 15.89
C ARG A 117 8.14 4.68 16.63
N THR A 118 7.57 5.81 16.19
CA THR A 118 6.50 6.47 16.95
C THR A 118 5.14 5.76 16.86
N LEU A 119 4.80 5.09 15.76
CA LEU A 119 3.50 4.41 15.64
C LEU A 119 3.52 2.98 16.19
N ALA A 120 4.66 2.26 16.10
CA ALA A 120 4.81 0.95 16.72
C ALA A 120 4.81 1.03 18.26
N LEU A 121 5.41 2.09 18.84
CA LEU A 121 5.40 2.32 20.28
C LEU A 121 4.00 2.69 20.83
N ILE A 122 3.15 3.35 20.03
CA ILE A 122 1.77 3.67 20.47
C ILE A 122 0.93 2.40 20.64
N PHE A 123 1.22 1.33 19.89
CA PHE A 123 0.53 0.05 20.03
C PHE A 123 1.14 -0.84 21.11
N GLN A 124 2.47 -0.89 21.25
CA GLN A 124 3.13 -1.72 22.27
C GLN A 124 3.08 -1.14 23.69
N ALA A 125 2.97 0.18 23.86
CA ALA A 125 2.96 0.80 25.20
C ALA A 125 1.65 0.60 25.98
N ARG A 126 0.57 0.12 25.35
CA ARG A 126 -0.75 -0.04 26.00
C ARG A 126 -1.10 -1.47 26.44
N GLU A 127 -0.23 -2.45 26.19
CA GLU A 127 -0.40 -3.82 26.70
C GLU A 127 0.13 -4.01 28.15
N LYS A 128 0.61 -2.96 28.82
CA LYS A 128 1.11 -3.03 30.20
C LYS A 128 0.28 -2.29 31.25
N GLU A 129 -0.91 -1.80 30.91
CA GLU A 129 -1.81 -1.10 31.85
C GLU A 129 -3.23 -1.68 31.95
N PHE A 130 -3.41 -2.98 31.67
CA PHE A 130 -4.59 -3.73 32.09
C PHE A 130 -4.20 -5.13 32.58
#